data_AF-A0A5D2P4J5-F1
#
_entry.id   AF-A0A5D2P4J5-F1
#
_cell.length_a   1.000
_cell.length_b   1.000
_cell.length_c   1.000
_cell.angle_alpha   90.00
_cell.angle_beta   90.00
_cell.angle_gamma   90.00
#
_symmetry.space_group_name_H-M   'P 1'
#
loop_
_entity.id
_entity.type
_entity.pdbx_description
1 polymer ?
#
loop_
_entity_poly.entity_id
_entity_poly.type
_entity_poly.pdbx_seq_one_letter_code
_entity_poly.pdbx_strand_id
1 'polypeptide(L)'
;MDFQVVVLAGGNSKSLTPLVSKDVPKPLLPVANHPVLYYVLHQLEESNLKNLIVVVEGEDAGLLVGAWISGTFVDRLHVEIAAVPEDIGTAGALRAISHYLTAKDILAVSGDLVSDVSPGAVAATHRRHDAVVTATLCSVPISGSSELGSSGGKDKTKKPGRYNIIGLDPRKQFLVHIATEVEKDTRLQKHLLHAVGQMEIRSDLMDAHMYAFKRSVLQEVLDRKDTFQSLKQDVVPYLVQSQLKSQAVLSGIPQAEEDGNKKVSFPNNQVMVSQILANASTPSFHELYSMDPDGFAQTRKTHKCCAYIASSSSYCVRLNSIQAFMDINRDVTGEADHLLSDNVIGPSPKLGTKTTVLIYMLYTHKVRPYLPMSLGRTTLYAGGRFRNG
;
A
#
# COMPACT_ATOMS: atom_id res chain seq x y z
N MET A 1 -22.92 1.17 -0.91
CA MET A 1 -21.75 1.93 -0.43
C MET A 1 -21.58 3.13 -1.33
N ASP A 2 -21.30 4.31 -0.79
CA ASP A 2 -21.04 5.53 -1.60
C ASP A 2 -19.58 5.60 -2.09
N PHE A 3 -19.02 4.44 -2.44
CA PHE A 3 -17.68 4.30 -2.99
C PHE A 3 -17.78 3.95 -4.46
N GLN A 4 -16.98 4.64 -5.27
CA GLN A 4 -16.68 4.18 -6.63
C GLN A 4 -15.39 3.38 -6.58
N VAL A 5 -15.42 2.17 -7.14
CA VAL A 5 -14.28 1.26 -7.11
C VAL A 5 -13.49 1.40 -8.40
N VAL A 6 -12.19 1.59 -8.25
CA VAL A 6 -11.24 1.68 -9.36
C VAL A 6 -10.21 0.57 -9.19
N VAL A 7 -10.12 -0.33 -10.17
CA VAL A 7 -9.11 -1.37 -10.22
C VAL A 7 -7.98 -0.91 -11.13
N LEU A 8 -6.78 -0.78 -10.57
CA LEU A 8 -5.58 -0.35 -11.28
C LEU A 8 -4.87 -1.58 -11.84
N ALA A 9 -5.21 -1.93 -13.07
CA ALA A 9 -4.68 -3.07 -13.81
C ALA A 9 -3.53 -2.66 -14.75
N GLY A 10 -2.72 -1.68 -14.31
CA GLY A 10 -1.51 -1.20 -14.99
C GLY A 10 -0.28 -1.28 -14.09
N GLY A 11 0.87 -0.87 -14.62
CA GLY A 11 2.10 -0.67 -13.85
C GLY A 11 3.30 -1.47 -14.35
N ASN A 12 4.47 -1.06 -13.87
CA ASN A 12 5.78 -1.56 -14.29
C ASN A 12 5.88 -3.10 -14.22
N SER A 13 5.94 -3.72 -15.39
CA SER A 13 6.07 -5.16 -15.60
C SER A 13 7.51 -5.63 -15.81
N LYS A 14 8.50 -4.71 -15.75
CA LYS A 14 9.91 -5.02 -16.07
C LYS A 14 10.52 -6.08 -15.15
N SER A 15 10.07 -6.16 -13.89
CA SER A 15 10.48 -7.19 -12.93
C SER A 15 9.86 -8.57 -13.18
N LEU A 16 8.89 -8.66 -14.08
CA LEU A 16 8.15 -9.88 -14.42
C LEU A 16 8.55 -10.43 -15.79
N THR A 17 9.46 -9.81 -16.52
CA THR A 17 10.04 -10.40 -17.73
C THR A 17 10.73 -11.74 -17.38
N PRO A 18 10.43 -12.85 -18.07
CA PRO A 18 9.72 -12.98 -19.36
C PRO A 18 8.23 -13.37 -19.26
N LEU A 19 7.63 -13.39 -18.06
CA LEU A 19 6.23 -13.79 -17.86
C LEU A 19 5.24 -12.85 -18.57
N VAL A 20 5.53 -11.54 -18.53
CA VAL A 20 4.69 -10.53 -19.18
C VAL A 20 5.16 -10.31 -20.62
N SER A 21 4.22 -10.32 -21.56
CA SER A 21 4.43 -10.01 -22.97
C SER A 21 3.31 -9.11 -23.49
N LYS A 22 3.37 -8.71 -24.76
CA LYS A 22 2.28 -7.97 -25.41
C LYS A 22 1.00 -8.81 -25.50
N ASP A 23 1.14 -10.11 -25.71
CA ASP A 23 0.01 -11.04 -25.83
C ASP A 23 -0.58 -11.43 -24.48
N VAL A 24 0.23 -11.37 -23.41
CA VAL A 24 -0.18 -11.69 -22.04
C VAL A 24 0.17 -10.52 -21.13
N PRO A 25 -0.72 -9.51 -21.04
CA PRO A 25 -0.51 -8.39 -20.13
C PRO A 25 -0.56 -8.87 -18.68
N LYS A 26 0.10 -8.13 -17.77
CA LYS A 26 0.22 -8.49 -16.35
C LYS A 26 -1.09 -8.92 -15.67
N PRO A 27 -2.23 -8.21 -15.86
CA PRO A 27 -3.50 -8.60 -15.23
C PRO A 27 -4.02 -9.98 -15.68
N LEU A 28 -3.58 -10.45 -16.85
CA LEU A 28 -3.95 -11.75 -17.43
C LEU A 28 -2.92 -12.85 -17.16
N LEU A 29 -1.90 -12.60 -16.34
CA LEU A 29 -0.95 -13.65 -15.94
C LEU A 29 -1.68 -14.79 -15.20
N PRO A 30 -1.45 -16.05 -15.59
CA PRO A 30 -2.14 -17.20 -15.01
C PRO A 30 -1.53 -17.58 -13.66
N VAL A 31 -2.33 -17.49 -12.61
CA VAL A 31 -2.04 -17.92 -11.24
C VAL A 31 -3.06 -18.98 -10.86
N ALA A 32 -2.62 -20.21 -10.59
CA ALA A 32 -3.48 -21.36 -10.28
C ALA A 32 -4.65 -21.50 -11.29
N ASN A 33 -4.34 -21.43 -12.58
CA ASN A 33 -5.28 -21.50 -13.72
C ASN A 33 -6.27 -20.32 -13.88
N HIS A 34 -6.16 -19.28 -13.06
CA HIS A 34 -6.96 -18.05 -13.21
C HIS A 34 -6.05 -16.84 -13.45
N PRO A 35 -6.43 -15.86 -14.31
CA PRO A 35 -5.77 -14.57 -14.38
C PRO A 35 -5.60 -13.92 -13.01
N VAL A 36 -4.50 -13.25 -12.72
CA VAL A 36 -4.32 -12.56 -11.41
C VAL A 36 -5.44 -11.55 -11.12
N LEU A 37 -5.98 -10.90 -12.16
CA LEU A 37 -7.10 -9.97 -12.03
C LEU A 37 -8.40 -10.66 -11.55
N TYR A 38 -8.54 -11.98 -11.75
CA TYR A 38 -9.66 -12.77 -11.26
C TYR A 38 -9.85 -12.63 -9.76
N TYR A 39 -8.78 -12.78 -8.98
CA TYR A 39 -8.85 -12.74 -7.52
C TYR A 39 -9.37 -11.40 -7.00
N VAL A 40 -8.96 -10.29 -7.65
CA VAL A 40 -9.44 -8.95 -7.30
C VAL A 40 -10.92 -8.78 -7.64
N LEU A 41 -11.31 -9.12 -8.88
CA LEU A 41 -12.70 -8.95 -9.34
C LEU A 41 -13.67 -9.87 -8.59
N HIS A 42 -13.25 -11.10 -8.30
CA HIS A 42 -14.02 -12.05 -7.52
C HIS A 42 -14.23 -11.57 -6.08
N GLN A 43 -13.18 -11.06 -5.42
CA GLN A 43 -13.32 -10.48 -4.08
C GLN A 43 -14.28 -9.27 -4.05
N LEU A 44 -14.25 -8.44 -5.10
CA LEU A 44 -15.15 -7.30 -5.25
C LEU A 44 -16.60 -7.77 -5.47
N GLU A 45 -16.80 -8.80 -6.29
CA GLU A 45 -18.09 -9.47 -6.49
C GLU A 45 -18.66 -10.01 -5.18
N GLU A 46 -17.87 -10.77 -4.42
CA GLU A 46 -18.26 -11.32 -3.11
C GLU A 46 -18.58 -10.22 -2.09
N SER A 47 -17.90 -9.07 -2.21
CA SER A 47 -18.16 -7.88 -1.40
C SER A 47 -19.38 -7.07 -1.88
N ASN A 48 -20.11 -7.57 -2.88
CA ASN A 48 -21.26 -6.93 -3.52
C ASN A 48 -20.93 -5.53 -4.12
N LEU A 49 -19.69 -5.36 -4.58
CA LEU A 49 -19.18 -4.17 -5.27
C LEU A 49 -19.20 -4.44 -6.78
N LYS A 50 -20.36 -4.21 -7.40
CA LYS A 50 -20.62 -4.65 -8.78
C LYS A 50 -20.26 -3.62 -9.86
N ASN A 51 -20.19 -2.33 -9.51
CA ASN A 51 -19.90 -1.26 -10.46
C ASN A 51 -18.42 -0.86 -10.34
N LEU A 52 -17.63 -1.21 -11.35
CA LEU A 52 -16.18 -1.10 -11.32
C LEU A 52 -15.67 -0.31 -12.52
N ILE A 53 -14.61 0.48 -12.31
CA ILE A 53 -13.78 1.00 -13.40
C ILE A 53 -12.45 0.25 -13.35
N VAL A 54 -12.09 -0.45 -14.42
CA VAL A 54 -10.78 -1.10 -14.55
C VAL A 54 -9.91 -0.26 -15.46
N VAL A 55 -8.82 0.27 -14.91
CA VAL A 55 -7.86 1.11 -15.62
C VAL A 55 -6.69 0.26 -16.08
N VAL A 56 -6.46 0.20 -17.39
CA VAL A 56 -5.43 -0.64 -18.00
C VAL A 56 -4.45 0.26 -18.76
N GLU A 57 -3.15 0.04 -18.57
CA GLU A 57 -2.11 0.72 -19.36
C GLU A 57 -1.97 0.03 -20.73
N GLY A 58 -2.12 0.79 -21.81
CA GLY A 58 -2.08 0.30 -23.19
C GLY A 58 -3.44 -0.10 -23.76
N GLU A 59 -3.72 0.31 -25.00
CA GLU A 59 -4.99 0.07 -25.69
C GLU A 59 -5.21 -1.42 -26.00
N ASP A 60 -4.18 -2.10 -26.55
CA ASP A 60 -4.22 -3.53 -26.85
C ASP A 60 -4.48 -4.37 -25.58
N ALA A 61 -3.81 -4.02 -24.47
CA ALA A 61 -4.03 -4.67 -23.19
C ALA A 61 -5.45 -4.42 -22.67
N GLY A 62 -5.98 -3.21 -22.85
CA GLY A 62 -7.36 -2.85 -22.52
C GLY A 62 -8.38 -3.71 -23.26
N LEU A 63 -8.19 -3.96 -24.55
CA LEU A 63 -9.05 -4.84 -25.36
C LEU A 63 -9.03 -6.29 -24.85
N LEU A 64 -7.84 -6.83 -24.60
CA LEU A 64 -7.68 -8.21 -24.09
C LEU A 64 -8.34 -8.38 -22.71
N VAL A 65 -8.09 -7.44 -21.79
CA VAL A 65 -8.67 -7.44 -20.44
C VAL A 65 -10.19 -7.29 -20.51
N GLY A 66 -10.70 -6.36 -21.32
CA GLY A 66 -12.13 -6.13 -21.49
C GLY A 66 -12.87 -7.34 -22.06
N ALA A 67 -12.29 -8.01 -23.06
CA ALA A 67 -12.84 -9.23 -23.64
C ALA A 67 -12.86 -10.37 -22.61
N TRP A 68 -11.79 -10.56 -21.85
CA TRP A 68 -11.73 -11.59 -20.80
C TRP A 68 -12.76 -11.34 -19.68
N ILE A 69 -12.89 -10.10 -19.19
CA ILE A 69 -13.87 -9.73 -18.15
C ILE A 69 -15.28 -9.99 -18.65
N SER A 70 -15.60 -9.52 -19.86
CA SER A 70 -16.92 -9.67 -20.46
C SER A 70 -17.31 -11.14 -20.66
N GLY A 71 -16.36 -12.03 -20.93
CA GLY A 71 -16.60 -13.47 -21.03
C GLY A 71 -16.69 -14.20 -19.68
N THR A 72 -16.01 -13.70 -18.64
CA THR A 72 -15.89 -14.40 -17.34
C THR A 72 -16.95 -13.95 -16.33
N PHE A 73 -17.26 -12.65 -16.28
CA PHE A 73 -18.15 -12.03 -15.28
C PHE A 73 -19.49 -11.56 -15.87
N VAL A 74 -19.97 -12.24 -16.91
CA VAL A 74 -21.26 -11.96 -17.60
C VAL A 74 -22.39 -11.79 -16.58
N ASP A 75 -23.08 -10.66 -16.61
CA ASP A 75 -24.19 -10.29 -15.71
C ASP A 75 -23.89 -10.28 -14.20
N ARG A 76 -22.63 -10.52 -13.80
CA ARG A 76 -22.18 -10.53 -12.41
C ARG A 76 -21.56 -9.20 -11.99
N LEU A 77 -20.78 -8.59 -12.88
CA LEU A 77 -20.13 -7.29 -12.68
C LEU A 77 -20.44 -6.34 -13.84
N HIS A 78 -20.66 -5.07 -13.52
CA HIS A 78 -20.69 -3.97 -14.47
C HIS A 78 -19.34 -3.27 -14.48
N VAL A 79 -18.53 -3.58 -15.50
CA VAL A 79 -17.15 -3.10 -15.59
C VAL A 79 -16.99 -2.14 -16.76
N GLU A 80 -16.52 -0.94 -16.47
CA GLU A 80 -16.06 0.02 -17.47
C GLU A 80 -14.54 -0.08 -17.62
N ILE A 81 -14.07 -0.30 -18.85
CA ILE A 81 -12.63 -0.39 -19.15
C ILE A 81 -12.12 0.98 -19.59
N ALA A 82 -11.15 1.52 -18.86
CA ALA A 82 -10.46 2.74 -19.22
C ALA A 82 -9.02 2.42 -19.62
N ALA A 83 -8.73 2.44 -20.93
CA ALA A 83 -7.37 2.34 -21.42
C ALA A 83 -6.65 3.70 -21.26
N VAL A 84 -5.44 3.68 -20.71
CA VAL A 84 -4.61 4.87 -20.51
C VAL A 84 -3.23 4.67 -21.13
N PRO A 85 -2.48 5.75 -21.44
CA PRO A 85 -1.12 5.62 -21.96
C PRO A 85 -0.22 4.79 -21.04
N GLU A 86 0.74 4.08 -21.63
CA GLU A 86 1.73 3.29 -20.88
C GLU A 86 2.69 4.19 -20.07
N ASP A 87 3.29 3.62 -19.02
CA ASP A 87 4.33 4.26 -18.19
C ASP A 87 3.90 5.57 -17.46
N ILE A 88 2.60 5.83 -17.30
CA ILE A 88 2.09 7.00 -16.55
C ILE A 88 1.99 6.75 -15.03
N GLY A 89 2.06 5.49 -14.61
CA GLY A 89 1.98 5.07 -13.22
C GLY A 89 0.56 5.21 -12.61
N THR A 90 0.39 4.73 -11.38
CA THR A 90 -0.94 4.65 -10.75
C THR A 90 -1.58 6.00 -10.43
N ALA A 91 -0.79 7.02 -10.10
CA ALA A 91 -1.31 8.37 -9.91
C ALA A 91 -1.68 9.01 -11.26
N GLY A 92 -0.88 8.78 -12.30
CA GLY A 92 -1.18 9.22 -13.67
C GLY A 92 -2.44 8.56 -14.23
N ALA A 93 -2.61 7.26 -13.99
CA ALA A 93 -3.81 6.51 -14.37
C ALA A 93 -5.08 7.09 -13.73
N LEU A 94 -5.07 7.37 -12.42
CA LEU A 94 -6.19 8.03 -11.75
C LEU A 94 -6.43 9.46 -12.24
N ARG A 95 -5.37 10.20 -12.60
CA ARG A 95 -5.49 11.54 -13.18
C ARG A 95 -6.19 11.48 -14.54
N ALA A 96 -5.82 10.52 -15.39
CA ALA A 96 -6.40 10.31 -16.72
C ALA A 96 -7.90 10.01 -16.66
N ILE A 97 -8.34 9.24 -15.65
CA ILE A 97 -9.76 8.89 -15.48
C ILE A 97 -10.53 9.82 -14.53
N SER A 98 -9.95 10.96 -14.12
CA SER A 98 -10.53 11.86 -13.12
C SER A 98 -11.96 12.33 -13.46
N HIS A 99 -12.31 12.42 -14.74
CA HIS A 99 -13.63 12.79 -15.23
C HIS A 99 -14.69 11.69 -15.03
N TYR A 100 -14.29 10.43 -14.92
CA TYR A 100 -15.18 9.31 -14.56
C TYR A 100 -15.44 9.23 -13.05
N LEU A 101 -14.61 9.90 -12.23
CA LEU A 101 -14.70 9.84 -10.77
C LEU A 101 -15.77 10.80 -10.25
N THR A 102 -16.94 10.26 -9.89
CA THR A 102 -18.11 11.07 -9.48
C THR A 102 -18.48 10.89 -8.02
N ALA A 103 -18.24 9.71 -7.45
CA ALA A 103 -18.60 9.40 -6.06
C ALA A 103 -17.80 10.25 -5.06
N LYS A 104 -18.31 10.37 -3.83
CA LYS A 104 -17.65 11.12 -2.76
C LYS A 104 -16.30 10.50 -2.38
N ASP A 105 -16.29 9.18 -2.24
CA ASP A 105 -15.12 8.41 -1.85
C ASP A 105 -14.76 7.41 -2.95
N ILE A 106 -13.46 7.18 -3.16
CA ILE A 106 -12.92 6.28 -4.18
C ILE A 106 -12.19 5.14 -3.49
N LEU A 107 -12.48 3.91 -3.88
CA LEU A 107 -11.74 2.73 -3.45
C LEU A 107 -10.83 2.28 -4.61
N ALA A 108 -9.54 2.59 -4.51
CA ALA A 108 -8.54 2.17 -5.47
C ALA A 108 -7.92 0.84 -5.04
N VAL A 109 -7.98 -0.18 -5.90
CA VAL A 109 -7.44 -1.53 -5.64
C VAL A 109 -6.46 -1.90 -6.75
N SER A 110 -5.28 -2.40 -6.40
CA SER A 110 -4.32 -2.89 -7.39
C SER A 110 -4.80 -4.18 -8.04
N GLY A 111 -4.74 -4.26 -9.38
CA GLY A 111 -5.18 -5.43 -10.16
C GLY A 111 -4.27 -6.67 -10.05
N ASP A 112 -3.19 -6.57 -9.29
CA ASP A 112 -2.22 -7.64 -9.01
C ASP A 112 -2.23 -8.12 -7.55
N LEU A 113 -3.25 -7.71 -6.77
CA LEU A 113 -3.42 -8.07 -5.37
C LEU A 113 -4.20 -9.39 -5.25
N VAL A 114 -3.60 -10.39 -4.64
CA VAL A 114 -4.26 -11.65 -4.28
C VAL A 114 -4.46 -11.65 -2.77
N SER A 115 -5.70 -11.54 -2.33
CA SER A 115 -6.01 -11.36 -0.90
C SER A 115 -7.42 -11.78 -0.52
N ASP A 116 -7.62 -12.12 0.76
CA ASP A 116 -8.93 -12.27 1.42
C ASP A 116 -9.35 -11.03 2.25
N VAL A 117 -8.57 -9.95 2.21
CA VAL A 117 -8.84 -8.73 2.98
C VAL A 117 -10.07 -8.00 2.44
N SER A 118 -11.15 -7.99 3.22
CA SER A 118 -12.41 -7.34 2.83
C SER A 118 -12.23 -5.84 2.48
N PRO A 119 -12.51 -5.43 1.23
CA PRO A 119 -12.51 -4.02 0.85
C PRO A 119 -13.57 -3.21 1.61
N GLY A 120 -14.65 -3.85 2.06
CA GLY A 120 -15.67 -3.25 2.90
C GLY A 120 -15.16 -2.84 4.28
N ALA A 121 -14.23 -3.60 4.86
CA ALA A 121 -13.59 -3.25 6.14
C ALA A 121 -12.70 -2.00 6.03
N VAL A 122 -12.00 -1.87 4.90
CA VAL A 122 -11.21 -0.67 4.56
C VAL A 122 -12.13 0.54 4.40
N ALA A 123 -13.20 0.41 3.62
CA ALA A 123 -14.21 1.45 3.42
C ALA A 123 -14.91 1.86 4.73
N ALA A 124 -15.20 0.90 5.62
CA ALA A 124 -15.76 1.18 6.94
C ALA A 124 -14.78 1.97 7.82
N THR A 125 -13.50 1.59 7.81
CA THR A 125 -12.44 2.30 8.55
C THR A 125 -12.27 3.73 8.05
N HIS A 126 -12.30 3.92 6.72
CA HIS A 126 -12.23 5.23 6.08
C HIS A 126 -13.36 6.16 6.54
N ARG A 127 -14.60 5.67 6.47
CA ARG A 127 -15.79 6.43 6.89
C ARG A 127 -15.80 6.72 8.38
N ARG A 128 -15.44 5.73 9.21
CA ARG A 128 -15.42 5.86 10.68
C ARG A 128 -14.54 7.02 11.15
N HIS A 129 -13.45 7.29 10.44
CA HIS A 129 -12.50 8.33 10.82
C HIS A 129 -12.63 9.62 10.00
N ASP A 130 -13.52 9.68 9.00
CA ASP A 130 -13.57 10.71 7.93
C ASP A 130 -12.15 11.00 7.39
N ALA A 131 -11.43 9.92 7.06
CA ALA A 131 -10.06 10.00 6.61
C ALA A 131 -9.97 10.61 5.21
N VAL A 132 -8.87 11.27 4.87
CA VAL A 132 -8.60 11.64 3.47
C VAL A 132 -8.02 10.49 2.68
N VAL A 133 -7.28 9.62 3.36
CA VAL A 133 -6.80 8.35 2.83
C VAL A 133 -6.84 7.29 3.92
N THR A 134 -7.18 6.07 3.56
CA THR A 134 -6.99 4.88 4.39
C THR A 134 -6.19 3.86 3.59
N ALA A 135 -5.00 3.54 4.07
CA ALA A 135 -4.11 2.58 3.43
C ALA A 135 -4.24 1.19 4.06
N THR A 136 -4.31 0.17 3.20
CA THR A 136 -4.35 -1.24 3.63
C THR A 136 -2.92 -1.75 3.81
N LEU A 137 -2.63 -2.22 5.03
CA LEU A 137 -1.34 -2.78 5.41
C LEU A 137 -1.50 -4.27 5.74
N CYS A 138 -0.64 -5.10 5.16
CA CYS A 138 -0.62 -6.54 5.38
C CYS A 138 0.72 -6.97 5.96
N SER A 139 0.78 -8.13 6.62
CA SER A 139 2.06 -8.72 7.03
C SER A 139 2.91 -9.03 5.80
N VAL A 140 4.22 -8.80 5.88
CA VAL A 140 5.15 -9.22 4.81
C VAL A 140 5.11 -10.74 4.71
N PRO A 141 4.85 -11.33 3.53
CA PRO A 141 4.83 -12.77 3.34
C PRO A 141 6.20 -13.37 3.66
N ILE A 142 6.20 -14.52 4.34
CA ILE A 142 7.42 -15.28 4.58
C ILE A 142 7.71 -16.07 3.29
N SER A 143 8.29 -15.40 2.30
CA SER A 143 8.76 -16.09 1.09
C SER A 143 9.81 -17.13 1.48
N GLY A 144 9.62 -18.37 1.03
CA GLY A 144 10.57 -19.46 1.24
C GLY A 144 11.96 -19.04 0.74
N SER A 145 12.97 -19.24 1.60
CA SER A 145 14.39 -18.97 1.35
C SER A 145 14.81 -19.08 -0.12
N SER A 146 14.99 -17.94 -0.79
CA SER A 146 15.78 -17.86 -2.02
C SER A 146 16.41 -16.46 -2.20
N GLU A 147 17.14 -16.00 -1.18
CA GLU A 147 18.28 -15.06 -1.32
C GLU A 147 19.34 -15.24 -0.20
N LEU A 148 19.28 -16.33 0.58
CA LEU A 148 20.49 -16.87 1.22
C LEU A 148 20.95 -18.07 0.40
N GLY A 149 21.58 -17.78 -0.73
CA GLY A 149 22.44 -18.77 -1.36
C GLY A 149 23.43 -19.28 -0.33
N SER A 150 23.36 -20.58 -0.02
CA SER A 150 24.54 -21.37 0.30
C SER A 150 25.48 -21.34 -0.91
N SER A 151 26.11 -20.19 -1.16
CA SER A 151 27.28 -20.10 -2.00
C SER A 151 28.48 -20.19 -1.06
N GLY A 152 29.04 -21.40 -0.94
CA GLY A 152 30.47 -21.54 -0.69
C GLY A 152 31.20 -20.78 -1.79
N GLY A 153 31.49 -19.51 -1.53
CA GLY A 153 32.04 -18.58 -2.50
C GLY A 153 32.22 -17.22 -1.83
N LYS A 154 33.48 -16.87 -1.56
CA LYS A 154 33.87 -15.56 -1.07
C LYS A 154 33.57 -14.54 -2.19
N ASP A 155 32.38 -13.95 -2.19
CA ASP A 155 32.20 -12.64 -2.81
C ASP A 155 31.22 -11.78 -2.00
N LYS A 156 31.76 -10.68 -1.46
CA LYS A 156 31.06 -9.76 -0.57
C LYS A 156 30.40 -8.68 -1.41
N THR A 157 29.17 -8.91 -1.83
CA THR A 157 28.22 -7.84 -2.13
C THR A 157 26.80 -8.37 -1.92
N LYS A 158 26.41 -8.52 -0.65
CA LYS A 158 24.99 -8.68 -0.30
C LYS A 158 24.27 -7.47 -0.88
N LYS A 159 23.36 -7.69 -1.83
CA LYS A 159 22.43 -6.64 -2.26
C LYS A 159 21.70 -6.12 -1.00
N PRO A 160 21.59 -4.79 -0.82
CA PRO A 160 20.86 -4.25 0.31
C PRO A 160 19.41 -4.71 0.21
N GLY A 161 18.91 -5.33 1.28
CA GLY A 161 17.49 -5.66 1.38
C GLY A 161 16.66 -4.39 1.28
N ARG A 162 15.55 -4.44 0.53
CA ARG A 162 14.57 -3.37 0.49
C ARG A 162 13.60 -3.56 1.65
N TYR A 163 13.47 -2.55 2.50
CA TYR A 163 12.59 -2.60 3.67
C TYR A 163 11.44 -1.61 3.54
N ASN A 164 10.29 -1.97 4.11
CA ASN A 164 9.21 -1.03 4.37
C ASN A 164 9.38 -0.49 5.79
N ILE A 165 9.17 0.82 5.95
CA ILE A 165 9.17 1.49 7.26
C ILE A 165 7.83 2.20 7.39
N ILE A 166 6.98 1.63 8.22
CA ILE A 166 5.63 2.15 8.48
C ILE A 166 5.61 2.67 9.91
N GLY A 167 5.34 3.97 10.05
CA GLY A 167 5.11 4.62 11.33
C GLY A 167 3.62 4.73 11.60
N LEU A 168 3.18 4.14 12.71
CA LEU A 168 1.81 4.16 13.18
C LEU A 168 1.71 4.92 14.50
N ASP A 169 0.54 5.44 14.78
CA ASP A 169 0.24 5.95 16.11
C ASP A 169 0.12 4.80 17.15
N PRO A 170 0.15 5.08 18.45
CA PRO A 170 0.07 4.05 19.49
C PRO A 170 -1.20 3.19 19.44
N ARG A 171 -2.29 3.72 18.87
CA ARG A 171 -3.55 2.97 18.70
C ARG A 171 -3.62 2.20 17.37
N LYS A 172 -2.63 2.35 16.49
CA LYS A 172 -2.53 1.67 15.19
C LYS A 172 -3.69 1.99 14.23
N GLN A 173 -4.25 3.19 14.37
CA GLN A 173 -5.37 3.68 13.57
C GLN A 173 -4.91 4.67 12.50
N PHE A 174 -3.85 5.43 12.78
CA PHE A 174 -3.36 6.52 11.96
C PHE A 174 -1.99 6.22 11.40
N LEU A 175 -1.83 6.53 10.12
CA LEU A 175 -0.57 6.41 9.42
C LEU A 175 0.20 7.71 9.60
N VAL A 176 1.29 7.64 10.35
CA VAL A 176 2.12 8.80 10.71
C VAL A 176 3.33 8.93 9.78
N HIS A 177 3.86 7.80 9.34
CA HIS A 177 4.96 7.74 8.39
C HIS A 177 4.79 6.53 7.48
N ILE A 178 5.18 6.68 6.22
CA ILE A 178 5.25 5.57 5.28
C ILE A 178 6.42 5.81 4.33
N ALA A 179 7.33 4.86 4.32
CA ALA A 179 8.42 4.79 3.36
C ALA A 179 8.52 3.34 2.91
N THR A 180 8.47 3.10 1.60
CA THR A 180 8.45 1.76 1.04
C THR A 180 9.64 1.56 0.13
N GLU A 181 10.14 0.33 0.03
CA GLU A 181 11.30 -0.02 -0.83
C GLU A 181 12.58 0.77 -0.51
N VAL A 182 12.82 1.00 0.78
CA VAL A 182 13.99 1.75 1.25
C VAL A 182 15.25 0.87 1.21
N GLU A 183 16.30 1.36 0.55
CA GLU A 183 17.60 0.66 0.43
C GLU A 183 18.66 1.09 1.49
N LYS A 184 18.52 2.26 2.12
CA LYS A 184 19.47 2.85 3.09
C LYS A 184 18.74 3.61 4.22
N ASP A 185 19.48 4.20 5.16
CA ASP A 185 18.93 4.99 6.28
C ASP A 185 17.85 6.00 5.82
N THR A 186 16.64 5.90 6.38
CA THR A 186 15.61 6.92 6.23
C THR A 186 15.80 8.03 7.25
N ARG A 187 15.79 9.28 6.80
CA ARG A 187 15.79 10.43 7.71
C ARG A 187 14.36 10.71 8.18
N LEU A 188 14.09 10.45 9.44
CA LEU A 188 12.87 10.91 10.11
C LEU A 188 13.09 12.34 10.64
N GLN A 189 12.23 13.26 10.23
CA GLN A 189 12.32 14.65 10.68
C GLN A 189 11.87 14.75 12.13
N LYS A 190 12.71 15.35 13.00
CA LYS A 190 12.44 15.45 14.45
C LYS A 190 11.12 16.13 14.77
N HIS A 191 10.72 17.14 13.99
CA HIS A 191 9.46 17.85 14.22
C HIS A 191 8.23 16.94 14.03
N LEU A 192 8.30 15.90 13.20
CA LEU A 192 7.22 14.92 13.06
C LEU A 192 7.07 14.08 14.34
N LEU A 193 8.19 13.69 14.95
CA LEU A 193 8.19 12.99 16.24
C LEU A 193 7.64 13.87 17.36
N HIS A 194 7.96 15.17 17.35
CA HIS A 194 7.41 16.13 18.30
C HIS A 194 5.90 16.35 18.11
N ALA A 195 5.41 16.44 16.87
CA ALA A 195 3.98 16.67 16.59
C ALA A 195 3.11 15.48 17.02
N VAL A 196 3.61 14.26 16.82
CA VAL A 196 2.86 13.03 17.10
C VAL A 196 3.03 12.59 18.56
N GLY A 197 4.16 12.94 19.18
CA GLY A 197 4.52 12.58 20.55
C GLY A 197 5.07 11.16 20.67
N GLN A 198 4.32 10.17 20.17
CA GLN A 198 4.70 8.76 20.19
C GLN A 198 4.33 8.07 18.88
N MET A 199 5.25 7.23 18.37
CA MET A 199 5.05 6.47 17.13
C MET A 199 5.62 5.06 17.27
N GLU A 200 4.89 4.07 16.78
CA GLU A 200 5.34 2.69 16.61
C GLU A 200 5.88 2.51 15.19
N ILE A 201 7.10 2.00 15.06
CA ILE A 201 7.69 1.69 13.75
C ILE A 201 7.57 0.19 13.49
N ARG A 202 7.02 -0.17 12.32
CA ARG A 202 6.77 -1.53 11.87
C ARG A 202 7.46 -1.75 10.52
N SER A 203 8.31 -2.76 10.46
CA SER A 203 9.00 -3.20 9.23
C SER A 203 8.49 -4.54 8.68
N ASP A 204 7.64 -5.22 9.45
CA ASP A 204 6.98 -6.48 9.11
C ASP A 204 5.64 -6.27 8.41
N LEU A 205 5.30 -5.02 8.06
CA LEU A 205 4.12 -4.66 7.29
C LEU A 205 4.51 -4.25 5.87
N MET A 206 3.66 -4.58 4.90
CA MET A 206 3.72 -4.13 3.51
C MET A 206 2.45 -3.38 3.13
N ASP A 207 2.61 -2.46 2.17
CA ASP A 207 1.49 -1.77 1.54
C ASP A 207 0.82 -2.69 0.51
N ALA A 208 -0.45 -3.01 0.73
CA ALA A 208 -1.24 -3.88 -0.14
C ALA A 208 -1.68 -3.19 -1.44
N HIS A 209 -1.43 -1.88 -1.58
CA HIS A 209 -1.87 -1.07 -2.72
C HIS A 209 -3.40 -1.09 -2.90
N MET A 210 -4.10 -1.11 -1.78
CA MET A 210 -5.55 -0.90 -1.68
C MET A 210 -5.79 0.32 -0.78
N TYR A 211 -6.40 1.35 -1.34
CA TYR A 211 -6.60 2.64 -0.69
C TYR A 211 -8.05 3.11 -0.81
N ALA A 212 -8.60 3.63 0.29
CA ALA A 212 -9.82 4.43 0.26
C ALA A 212 -9.46 5.91 0.32
N PHE A 213 -9.90 6.72 -0.64
CA PHE A 213 -9.62 8.14 -0.74
C PHE A 213 -10.90 8.98 -0.69
N LYS A 214 -10.81 10.15 -0.05
CA LYS A 214 -11.79 11.22 -0.23
C LYS A 214 -11.54 11.87 -1.58
N ARG A 215 -12.50 11.78 -2.52
CA ARG A 215 -12.29 12.17 -3.93
C ARG A 215 -11.78 13.61 -4.07
N SER A 216 -12.38 14.55 -3.33
CA SER A 216 -12.02 15.97 -3.43
C SER A 216 -10.55 16.23 -3.10
N VAL A 217 -10.02 15.52 -2.10
CA VAL A 217 -8.62 15.67 -1.68
C VAL A 217 -7.69 14.97 -2.65
N LEU A 218 -8.05 13.78 -3.12
CA LEU A 218 -7.28 13.08 -4.16
C LEU A 218 -7.15 13.94 -5.42
N GLN A 219 -8.26 14.53 -5.89
CA GLN A 219 -8.27 15.38 -7.07
C GLN A 219 -7.42 16.64 -6.87
N GLU A 220 -7.55 17.32 -5.73
CA GLU A 220 -6.70 18.47 -5.38
C GLU A 220 -5.20 18.12 -5.41
N VAL A 221 -4.80 16.95 -4.90
CA VAL A 221 -3.40 16.52 -4.96
C VAL A 221 -2.96 16.23 -6.39
N LEU A 222 -3.76 15.48 -7.15
CA LEU A 222 -3.42 15.10 -8.53
C LEU A 222 -3.35 16.30 -9.47
N ASP A 223 -4.16 17.34 -9.24
CA ASP A 223 -4.18 18.59 -10.01
C ASP A 223 -2.98 19.50 -9.65
N ARG A 224 -2.60 19.55 -8.37
CA ARG A 224 -1.48 20.39 -7.89
C ARG A 224 -0.11 19.75 -8.12
N LYS A 225 -0.04 18.43 -8.24
CA LYS A 225 1.19 17.64 -8.36
C LYS A 225 1.11 16.77 -9.60
N ASP A 226 1.28 17.39 -10.76
CA ASP A 226 1.32 16.74 -12.06
C ASP A 226 2.49 15.74 -12.20
N THR A 227 3.60 15.98 -11.50
CA THR A 227 4.78 15.10 -11.48
C THR A 227 4.58 13.79 -10.71
N PHE A 228 3.51 13.65 -9.92
CA PHE A 228 3.25 12.41 -9.19
C PHE A 228 2.81 11.30 -10.14
N GLN A 229 3.50 10.16 -10.06
CA GLN A 229 3.29 8.99 -10.89
C GLN A 229 2.76 7.80 -10.09
N SER A 230 3.06 7.71 -8.79
CA SER A 230 2.71 6.56 -7.96
C SER A 230 1.87 6.95 -6.75
N LEU A 231 0.75 6.24 -6.54
CA LEU A 231 -0.03 6.39 -5.31
C LEU A 231 0.79 6.02 -4.07
N LYS A 232 1.49 4.88 -4.15
CA LYS A 232 2.30 4.31 -3.08
C LYS A 232 3.51 5.17 -2.73
N GLN A 233 4.22 5.70 -3.74
CA GLN A 233 5.49 6.41 -3.52
C GLN A 233 5.35 7.93 -3.46
N ASP A 234 4.30 8.51 -4.05
CA ASP A 234 4.14 9.97 -4.12
C ASP A 234 2.92 10.44 -3.31
N VAL A 235 1.71 10.01 -3.71
CA VAL A 235 0.45 10.57 -3.20
C VAL A 235 0.26 10.27 -1.71
N VAL A 236 0.37 9.01 -1.30
CA VAL A 236 0.15 8.59 0.09
C VAL A 236 1.23 9.20 1.02
N PRO A 237 2.53 9.11 0.72
CA PRO A 237 3.56 9.80 1.52
C PRO A 237 3.34 11.32 1.59
N TYR A 238 2.92 11.96 0.50
CA TYR A 238 2.61 13.39 0.50
C TYR A 238 1.47 13.75 1.45
N LEU A 239 0.36 13.00 1.41
CA LEU A 239 -0.78 13.22 2.30
C LEU A 239 -0.39 13.02 3.77
N VAL A 240 0.38 11.96 4.05
CA VAL A 240 0.91 11.64 5.39
C VAL A 240 1.88 12.70 5.90
N GLN A 241 2.67 13.34 5.04
CA GLN A 241 3.53 14.47 5.46
C GLN A 241 2.73 15.76 5.64
N SER A 242 1.73 16.01 4.78
CA SER A 242 0.89 17.21 4.82
C SER A 242 0.03 17.28 6.09
N GLN A 243 -0.45 16.14 6.60
CA GLN A 243 -1.20 16.08 7.86
C GLN A 243 -0.39 16.65 9.05
N LEU A 244 0.94 16.44 9.06
CA LEU A 244 1.83 16.82 10.15
C LEU A 244 2.39 18.24 9.98
N LYS A 245 2.60 18.69 8.74
CA LYS A 245 2.95 20.10 8.46
C LYS A 245 1.84 21.06 8.90
N SER A 246 0.60 20.67 8.66
CA SER A 246 -0.58 21.41 9.12
C SER A 246 -0.58 21.56 10.65
N GLN A 247 -0.01 20.60 11.39
CA GLN A 247 0.14 20.68 12.84
C GLN A 247 1.36 21.48 13.30
N ALA A 248 2.51 21.36 12.64
CA ALA A 248 3.72 22.10 13.01
C ALA A 248 3.55 23.63 12.90
N VAL A 249 2.80 24.09 11.89
CA VAL A 249 2.42 25.51 11.71
C VAL A 249 1.46 25.97 12.82
N LEU A 250 0.59 25.08 13.30
CA LEU A 250 -0.33 25.36 14.41
C LEU A 250 0.39 25.41 15.77
N SER A 251 1.47 24.65 15.96
CA SER A 251 2.31 24.67 17.17
C SER A 251 3.30 25.85 17.22
N GLY A 252 3.25 26.80 16.28
CA GLY A 252 4.02 28.05 16.35
C GLY A 252 5.54 27.91 16.16
N ILE A 253 6.01 26.84 15.51
CA ILE A 253 7.44 26.68 15.19
C ILE A 253 7.76 27.57 13.97
N PRO A 254 8.60 28.62 14.08
CA PRO A 254 8.97 29.43 12.93
C PRO A 254 9.77 28.58 11.94
N GLN A 255 9.38 28.64 10.66
CA GLN A 255 10.24 28.15 9.58
C GLN A 255 11.47 29.06 9.49
N ALA A 256 12.66 28.51 9.74
CA ALA A 256 13.88 29.13 9.25
C ALA A 256 13.94 28.84 7.76
N GLU A 257 13.67 29.85 6.94
CA GLU A 257 14.00 29.83 5.52
C GLU A 257 15.52 29.65 5.41
N GLU A 258 15.95 28.57 4.74
CA GLU A 258 17.32 28.45 4.25
C GLU A 258 17.51 29.48 3.14
N ASP A 259 17.90 30.70 3.52
CA ASP A 259 18.65 31.58 2.64
C ASP A 259 19.96 31.99 3.31
N GLY A 260 21.01 31.98 2.51
CA GLY A 260 22.39 31.95 2.95
C GLY A 260 22.83 33.21 3.72
N ASN A 261 23.56 32.94 4.80
CA ASN A 261 24.61 33.80 5.35
C ASN A 261 24.19 35.07 6.09
N LYS A 262 23.65 34.95 7.31
CA LYS A 262 23.84 35.94 8.39
C LYS A 262 24.07 35.27 9.75
N LYS A 263 25.09 35.78 10.45
CA LYS A 263 25.54 35.40 11.81
C LYS A 263 24.37 35.49 12.81
N VAL A 264 23.93 34.36 13.37
CA VAL A 264 22.83 34.33 14.36
C VAL A 264 23.39 34.52 15.77
N SER A 265 22.99 35.61 16.43
CA SER A 265 23.16 35.78 17.88
C SER A 265 22.15 34.91 18.63
N PHE A 266 22.61 34.16 19.63
CA PHE A 266 21.72 33.34 20.47
C PHE A 266 20.75 34.23 21.28
N PRO A 267 19.43 33.97 21.24
CA PRO A 267 18.47 34.68 22.09
C PRO A 267 18.50 34.16 23.53
N ASN A 268 18.12 35.04 24.45
CA ASN A 268 18.22 34.93 25.90
C ASN A 268 17.46 33.72 26.49
N ASN A 269 18.04 33.04 27.48
CA ASN A 269 17.55 31.76 28.06
C ASN A 269 16.08 31.78 28.53
N GLN A 270 15.54 32.94 28.88
CA GLN A 270 14.14 33.07 29.31
C GLN A 270 13.13 32.82 28.18
N VAL A 271 13.43 33.26 26.95
CA VAL A 271 12.55 33.06 25.78
C VAL A 271 12.48 31.58 25.41
N MET A 272 13.60 30.87 25.54
CA MET A 272 13.71 29.44 25.28
C MET A 272 12.85 28.61 26.26
N VAL A 273 12.83 28.98 27.54
CA VAL A 273 12.00 28.30 28.56
C VAL A 273 10.51 28.57 28.34
N SER A 274 10.12 29.79 27.96
CA SER A 274 8.74 30.12 27.61
C SER A 274 8.25 29.35 26.38
N GLN A 275 9.10 29.16 25.37
CA GLN A 275 8.79 28.33 24.19
C GLN A 275 8.70 26.84 24.53
N ILE A 276 9.54 26.33 25.42
CA ILE A 276 9.47 24.94 25.88
C ILE A 276 8.18 24.69 26.67
N LEU A 277 7.77 25.62 27.54
CA LEU A 277 6.51 25.55 28.29
C LEU A 277 5.28 25.68 27.38
N ALA A 278 5.34 26.54 26.37
CA ALA A 278 4.29 26.65 25.35
C ALA A 278 4.17 25.35 24.52
N ASN A 279 5.28 24.74 24.13
CA ASN A 279 5.32 23.47 23.39
C ASN A 279 4.90 22.26 24.25
N ALA A 280 5.07 22.32 25.57
CA ALA A 280 4.54 21.31 26.48
C ALA A 280 3.00 21.44 26.69
N SER A 281 2.42 22.57 26.25
CA SER A 281 1.00 22.90 26.40
C SER A 281 0.21 22.78 25.09
N THR A 282 0.84 22.38 23.99
CA THR A 282 0.14 22.11 22.71
C THR A 282 -0.54 20.75 22.77
N PRO A 283 -1.85 20.65 22.45
CA PRO A 283 -2.55 19.37 22.48
C PRO A 283 -1.86 18.39 21.53
N SER A 284 -1.60 17.17 22.01
CA SER A 284 -0.98 16.12 21.20
C SER A 284 -1.84 15.81 19.97
N PHE A 285 -1.24 15.23 18.91
CA PHE A 285 -1.98 14.71 17.75
C PHE A 285 -3.25 13.95 18.19
N HIS A 286 -3.19 13.19 19.29
CA HIS A 286 -4.30 12.42 19.83
C HIS A 286 -5.39 13.23 20.53
N GLU A 287 -5.05 14.31 21.22
CA GLU A 287 -5.99 15.15 21.98
C GLU A 287 -6.90 15.97 21.05
N LEU A 288 -6.40 16.38 19.89
CA LEU A 288 -7.20 17.03 18.84
C LEU A 288 -8.23 16.09 18.18
N TYR A 289 -8.10 14.77 18.39
CA TYR A 289 -8.97 13.76 17.77
C TYR A 289 -9.72 12.89 18.79
N SER A 290 -9.57 13.14 20.09
CA SER A 290 -10.35 12.50 21.15
C SER A 290 -11.56 13.36 21.52
N MET A 291 -12.74 12.99 20.99
CA MET A 291 -14.11 13.44 21.34
C MET A 291 -14.54 14.85 20.88
N ASP A 292 -15.58 14.89 20.04
CA ASP A 292 -16.66 15.90 20.14
C ASP A 292 -17.96 15.35 19.51
N PRO A 293 -19.04 15.08 20.29
CA PRO A 293 -20.37 14.77 19.75
C PRO A 293 -21.21 16.02 19.46
N ASP A 294 -20.86 17.17 20.04
CA ASP A 294 -21.67 18.40 19.96
C ASP A 294 -20.93 19.46 19.18
N GLY A 295 -21.33 19.60 17.91
CA GLY A 295 -20.76 20.57 17.01
C GLY A 295 -20.97 21.99 17.51
N PHE A 296 -19.89 22.72 17.78
CA PHE A 296 -19.73 24.15 17.46
C PHE A 296 -18.26 24.53 17.73
N ALA A 297 -17.37 24.12 16.83
CA ALA A 297 -16.06 24.75 16.69
C ALA A 297 -15.70 24.79 15.21
N GLN A 298 -15.34 25.97 14.73
CA GLN A 298 -14.84 26.22 13.38
C GLN A 298 -13.45 25.55 13.27
N THR A 299 -13.43 24.22 13.11
CA THR A 299 -12.24 23.39 13.25
C THR A 299 -11.35 23.50 12.01
N ARG A 300 -10.18 24.10 12.22
CA ARG A 300 -9.13 24.29 11.23
C ARG A 300 -8.70 22.91 10.67
N LYS A 301 -8.83 22.72 9.35
CA LYS A 301 -8.74 21.44 8.62
C LYS A 301 -7.38 20.73 8.76
N THR A 302 -7.21 19.89 9.78
CA THR A 302 -6.18 18.84 9.74
C THR A 302 -6.80 17.55 9.19
N HIS A 303 -6.28 17.12 8.04
CA HIS A 303 -6.77 15.94 7.33
C HIS A 303 -6.17 14.65 7.92
N LYS A 304 -6.95 13.58 8.11
CA LYS A 304 -6.51 12.34 8.76
C LYS A 304 -6.07 11.29 7.74
N CYS A 305 -4.87 10.74 7.89
CA CYS A 305 -4.43 9.55 7.14
C CYS A 305 -4.55 8.32 8.06
N CYS A 306 -5.39 7.35 7.68
CA CYS A 306 -5.63 6.15 8.46
C CYS A 306 -4.90 4.94 7.88
N ALA A 307 -4.67 3.94 8.73
CA ALA A 307 -4.22 2.62 8.33
C ALA A 307 -5.30 1.60 8.67
N TYR A 308 -5.57 0.69 7.74
CA TYR A 308 -6.28 -0.56 8.02
C TYR A 308 -5.24 -1.69 8.00
N ILE A 309 -5.03 -2.33 9.15
CA ILE A 309 -4.06 -3.42 9.28
C ILE A 309 -4.83 -4.73 9.19
N ALA A 310 -4.54 -5.52 8.16
CA ALA A 310 -5.14 -6.84 7.97
C ALA A 310 -4.76 -7.78 9.12
N SER A 311 -5.61 -8.78 9.37
CA SER A 311 -5.29 -9.84 10.33
C SER A 311 -4.01 -10.55 9.89
N SER A 312 -3.20 -11.01 10.85
CA SER A 312 -2.04 -11.85 10.54
C SER A 312 -2.42 -13.20 9.91
N SER A 313 -3.69 -13.61 10.01
CA SER A 313 -4.24 -14.80 9.37
C SER A 313 -4.74 -14.56 7.94
N SER A 314 -4.83 -13.30 7.50
CA SER A 314 -5.32 -12.97 6.16
C SER A 314 -4.24 -13.23 5.11
N TYR A 315 -4.63 -13.88 4.01
CA TYR A 315 -3.78 -13.97 2.84
C TYR A 315 -3.74 -12.62 2.13
N CYS A 316 -2.55 -12.10 1.82
CA CYS A 316 -2.39 -10.79 1.16
C CYS A 316 -1.01 -10.68 0.51
N VAL A 317 -0.95 -10.92 -0.78
CA VAL A 317 0.30 -10.92 -1.57
C VAL A 317 0.08 -10.18 -2.88
N ARG A 318 1.09 -9.46 -3.36
CA ARG A 318 1.06 -8.79 -4.66
C ARG A 318 1.95 -9.49 -5.67
N LEU A 319 1.45 -9.69 -6.88
CA LEU A 319 2.21 -10.24 -8.01
C LEU A 319 3.07 -9.14 -8.64
N ASN A 320 4.21 -8.82 -8.01
CA ASN A 320 5.15 -7.80 -8.48
C ASN A 320 6.56 -8.35 -8.81
N SER A 321 6.79 -9.63 -8.58
CA SER A 321 8.05 -10.32 -8.86
C SER A 321 7.80 -11.77 -9.30
N ILE A 322 8.77 -12.36 -9.96
CA ILE A 322 8.73 -13.80 -10.33
C ILE A 322 8.62 -14.67 -9.08
N GLN A 323 9.30 -14.29 -7.99
CA GLN A 323 9.21 -15.01 -6.72
C GLN A 323 7.79 -14.97 -6.15
N ALA A 324 7.16 -13.78 -6.14
CA ALA A 324 5.77 -13.65 -5.72
C ALA A 324 4.83 -14.46 -6.62
N PHE A 325 5.06 -14.48 -7.93
CA PHE A 325 4.28 -15.33 -8.84
C PHE A 325 4.36 -16.81 -8.46
N MET A 326 5.55 -17.34 -8.15
CA MET A 326 5.74 -18.72 -7.72
C MET A 326 5.11 -18.99 -6.35
N ASP A 327 5.30 -18.08 -5.39
CA ASP A 327 4.74 -18.19 -4.05
C ASP A 327 3.21 -18.21 -4.09
N ILE A 328 2.59 -17.27 -4.82
CA ILE A 328 1.12 -17.23 -4.95
C ILE A 328 0.59 -18.52 -5.59
N ASN A 329 1.23 -19.04 -6.65
CA ASN A 329 0.80 -20.31 -7.25
C ASN A 329 0.87 -21.47 -6.25
N ARG A 330 1.93 -21.53 -5.43
CA ARG A 330 2.07 -22.58 -4.41
C ARG A 330 1.00 -22.44 -3.32
N ASP A 331 0.78 -21.22 -2.84
CA ASP A 331 -0.07 -20.97 -1.70
C ASP A 331 -1.56 -21.10 -2.08
N VAL A 332 -1.99 -20.57 -3.22
CA VAL A 332 -3.39 -20.68 -3.71
C VAL A 332 -3.77 -22.11 -4.09
N THR A 333 -2.81 -22.93 -4.53
CA THR A 333 -3.06 -24.37 -4.75
C THR A 333 -2.97 -25.21 -3.47
N GLY A 334 -2.63 -24.60 -2.35
CA GLY A 334 -2.40 -25.24 -1.06
C GLY A 334 -3.18 -24.57 0.06
N GLU A 335 -2.51 -23.72 0.86
CA GLU A 335 -3.04 -23.14 2.09
C GLU A 335 -4.10 -22.03 1.89
N ALA A 336 -4.17 -21.46 0.69
CA ALA A 336 -5.10 -20.39 0.32
C ALA A 336 -6.08 -20.82 -0.80
N ASP A 337 -6.46 -22.10 -0.80
CA ASP A 337 -7.42 -22.67 -1.75
C ASP A 337 -8.82 -22.06 -1.63
N HIS A 338 -9.17 -21.52 -0.47
CA HIS A 338 -10.41 -20.78 -0.22
C HIS A 338 -10.59 -19.53 -1.10
N LEU A 339 -9.53 -19.04 -1.75
CA LEU A 339 -9.60 -17.94 -2.72
C LEU A 339 -10.13 -18.39 -4.09
N LEU A 340 -10.25 -19.69 -4.33
CA LEU A 340 -10.84 -20.26 -5.53
C LEU A 340 -12.30 -20.62 -5.26
N SER A 341 -13.22 -20.04 -6.04
CA SER A 341 -14.65 -20.38 -5.96
C SER A 341 -14.98 -21.76 -6.53
N ASP A 342 -14.13 -22.27 -7.44
CA ASP A 342 -14.34 -23.53 -8.12
C ASP A 342 -13.18 -24.49 -7.83
N ASN A 343 -13.51 -25.63 -7.23
CA ASN A 343 -12.62 -26.80 -7.19
C ASN A 343 -12.46 -27.38 -8.60
N VAL A 344 -11.71 -26.69 -9.48
CA VAL A 344 -11.27 -27.24 -10.78
C VAL A 344 -9.90 -27.91 -10.60
N ILE A 345 -9.74 -28.70 -9.55
CA ILE A 345 -8.83 -29.83 -9.61
C ILE A 345 -9.68 -30.98 -10.13
N GLY A 346 -9.72 -31.16 -11.46
CA GLY A 346 -10.25 -32.40 -12.02
C GLY A 346 -9.54 -33.60 -11.37
N PRO A 347 -10.21 -34.75 -11.13
CA PRO A 347 -9.71 -35.83 -10.29
C PRO A 347 -8.46 -36.58 -10.83
N SER A 348 -7.80 -36.05 -11.85
CA SER A 348 -6.47 -36.46 -12.32
C SER A 348 -6.05 -35.51 -13.46
N PRO A 349 -4.81 -35.00 -13.49
CA PRO A 349 -4.28 -34.39 -14.70
C PRO A 349 -4.09 -35.50 -15.74
N LYS A 350 -5.00 -35.62 -16.70
CA LYS A 350 -4.80 -36.48 -17.88
C LYS A 350 -3.81 -35.77 -18.80
N LEU A 351 -2.57 -36.24 -18.78
CA LEU A 351 -1.52 -35.82 -19.70
C LEU A 351 -1.97 -36.10 -21.15
N GLY A 352 -2.33 -35.05 -21.89
CA GLY A 352 -2.62 -35.16 -23.32
C GLY A 352 -1.34 -35.53 -24.07
N THR A 353 -1.41 -36.53 -24.95
CA THR A 353 -0.26 -37.19 -25.58
C THR A 353 0.60 -36.33 -26.52
N LYS A 354 0.32 -35.03 -26.70
CA LYS A 354 1.19 -34.09 -27.44
C LYS A 354 1.03 -32.67 -26.90
N THR A 355 1.73 -32.35 -25.83
CA THR A 355 2.05 -30.97 -25.47
C THR A 355 3.50 -30.95 -25.06
N THR A 356 4.31 -30.10 -25.69
CA THR A 356 5.71 -29.89 -25.34
C THR A 356 5.77 -29.42 -23.90
N VAL A 357 6.10 -30.34 -22.99
CA VAL A 357 6.34 -30.06 -21.59
C VAL A 357 7.65 -29.30 -21.52
N LEU A 358 7.57 -27.97 -21.39
CA LEU A 358 8.67 -27.20 -20.81
C LEU A 358 8.74 -27.60 -19.35
N ILE A 359 9.72 -28.44 -19.03
CA ILE A 359 10.03 -28.95 -17.70
C ILE A 359 10.30 -27.74 -16.79
N TYR A 360 9.34 -27.39 -15.93
CA TYR A 360 9.60 -26.64 -14.71
C TYR A 360 9.43 -27.59 -13.53
N MET A 361 10.52 -27.70 -12.76
CA MET A 361 10.79 -28.72 -11.77
C MET A 361 9.75 -28.80 -10.65
N LEU A 362 9.12 -29.98 -10.53
CA LEU A 362 8.58 -30.50 -9.28
C LEU A 362 9.77 -30.93 -8.38
N TYR A 363 10.12 -30.12 -7.38
CA TYR A 363 10.90 -30.59 -6.24
C TYR A 363 10.06 -30.47 -4.97
N THR A 364 9.38 -31.57 -4.64
CA THR A 364 8.80 -31.77 -3.31
C THR A 364 9.91 -32.15 -2.33
N HIS A 365 10.29 -31.25 -1.42
CA HIS A 365 11.12 -31.60 -0.27
C HIS A 365 10.34 -31.49 1.04
N LYS A 366 10.42 -32.58 1.82
CA LYS A 366 9.86 -32.82 3.15
C LYS A 366 10.04 -31.63 4.11
N VAL A 367 8.93 -31.24 4.73
CA VAL A 367 8.83 -30.28 5.83
C VAL A 367 9.53 -30.82 7.09
N ARG A 368 10.40 -30.00 7.70
CA ARG A 368 10.78 -30.11 9.13
C ARG A 368 10.42 -28.79 9.83
N PRO A 369 9.91 -28.83 11.08
CA PRO A 369 9.54 -27.62 11.80
C PRO A 369 10.79 -26.94 12.40
N TYR A 370 10.92 -25.63 12.24
CA TYR A 370 11.89 -24.81 12.98
C TYR A 370 11.19 -23.59 13.62
N LEU A 371 11.59 -23.32 14.85
CA LEU A 371 11.10 -22.26 15.75
C LEU A 371 11.25 -20.83 15.17
N PRO A 372 10.42 -19.87 15.62
CA PRO A 372 10.48 -18.48 15.17
C PRO A 372 11.69 -17.73 15.76
N MET A 373 12.43 -17.04 14.88
CA MET A 373 13.37 -15.96 15.25
C MET A 373 12.60 -14.64 15.43
N SER A 374 12.95 -13.89 16.48
CA SER A 374 12.32 -12.61 16.82
C SER A 374 12.72 -11.49 15.84
N LEU A 375 11.76 -10.92 15.13
CA LEU A 375 11.90 -9.62 14.46
C LEU A 375 11.57 -8.49 15.45
N GLY A 376 12.48 -7.51 15.54
CA GLY A 376 12.49 -6.48 16.56
C GLY A 376 11.35 -5.46 16.46
N ARG A 377 10.77 -5.12 17.61
CA ARG A 377 9.84 -3.99 17.79
C ARG A 377 10.61 -2.83 18.40
N THR A 378 10.37 -1.60 17.95
CA THR A 378 10.98 -0.40 18.54
C THR A 378 9.96 0.71 18.70
N THR A 379 9.81 1.19 19.93
CA THR A 379 8.97 2.35 20.28
C THR A 379 9.89 3.55 20.50
N LEU A 380 9.63 4.67 19.81
CA LEU A 380 10.39 5.91 20.00
C LEU A 380 9.59 6.89 20.86
N TYR A 381 10.28 7.52 21.83
CA TYR A 381 9.76 8.57 22.69
C TYR A 381 10.53 9.87 22.47
N ALA A 382 9.83 11.00 22.44
CA ALA A 382 10.47 12.32 22.50
C ALA A 382 10.99 12.57 23.94
N GLY A 383 12.29 12.36 24.18
CA GLY A 383 12.93 12.74 25.45
C GLY A 383 14.08 11.89 26.00
N GLY A 384 14.51 10.81 25.34
CA GLY A 384 15.58 9.93 25.86
C GLY A 384 16.99 10.29 25.37
N ARG A 385 17.93 10.55 26.29
CA ARG A 385 19.38 10.53 25.97
C ARG A 385 19.81 9.10 25.66
N PHE A 386 20.37 8.88 24.48
CA PHE A 386 21.06 7.63 24.14
C PHE A 386 22.31 7.47 25.01
N ARG A 387 22.37 6.40 25.81
CA ARG A 387 23.63 5.80 26.26
C ARG A 387 23.75 4.48 25.51
N ASN A 388 24.81 4.35 24.70
CA ASN A 388 25.20 3.08 24.09
C ASN A 388 25.55 2.09 25.22
N GLY A 389 24.99 0.90 25.12
CA GLY A 389 25.38 -0.31 25.86
C GLY A 389 25.39 -1.46 24.88
#